data_AF-A0A2L0QWF5-F1
#
_entry.id   AF-A0A2L0QWF5-F1
#
_cell.length_a   1.000
_cell.length_b   1.000
_cell.length_c   1.000
_cell.angle_alpha   90.00
_cell.angle_beta   90.00
_cell.angle_gamma   90.00
#
_symmetry.space_group_name_H-M   'P 1'
#
loop_
_entity.id
_entity.type
_entity.pdbx_description
1 polymer ?
#
loop_
_entity_poly.entity_id
_entity_poly.type
_entity_poly.pdbx_seq_one_letter_code
_entity_poly.pdbx_strand_id
1 'polypeptide(L)'
;MPASVRNGCKGAAETAPKWRLFNLRSTPQGRPAEGRRRLLRLMGAISASILAILLVAAPASQATSPSPTPSPSNQTFQNNISGFLRDDTRAPLADVSITAKKDGFTGTAKSSANGSWNIGVPDQGTYTVELDESTLPEGIKLAEGQENPRQVTFSQTSNLSVIFAFGKGIVVQQQDFGQNLLNRLVAGLSFGLLLALASVGLSLIFGTTGLTNFAHGEMVTLGAVLVFAFNAIGLPFWLALILSLLGGGLFGYAQDRGLWRPLRRRGTGLVPMMIVSIGLALAVRYVIQFYFGGATQQLPFAQSPEIQLGPVSISPNNLWSLGISAVVIALIGIVLLKTRLGKATRAVADNPALAAASGIDVDSVIRIVWITGGMLASLGGILWAYYRPGVTFDMGSAILLLIFAGVTLGGLGTVFGALIGSVIVGIFVELTTVFGLAADLKYVGALFIMIVVLLFRPQGILGRRERVG
;
A
#
# COMPACT_ATOMS: atom_id res chain seq x y z
N MET A 1 -0.47 -32.19 91.16
CA MET A 1 -1.24 -31.02 91.65
C MET A 1 -1.43 -30.06 90.48
N PRO A 2 -2.64 -29.49 90.31
CA PRO A 2 -3.65 -29.94 89.35
C PRO A 2 -3.76 -28.97 88.17
N ALA A 3 -4.53 -29.15 87.09
CA ALA A 3 -5.97 -29.41 86.92
C ALA A 3 -6.20 -29.31 85.38
N SER A 4 -7.19 -29.82 84.67
CA SER A 4 -8.47 -30.52 84.91
C SER A 4 -9.07 -30.72 83.50
N VAL A 5 -9.51 -31.91 83.08
CA VAL A 5 -10.91 -32.41 83.11
C VAL A 5 -11.50 -32.63 81.70
N ARG A 6 -11.65 -33.93 81.40
CA ARG A 6 -12.77 -34.70 80.81
C ARG A 6 -13.47 -34.26 79.51
N ASN A 7 -13.27 -35.10 78.49
CA ASN A 7 -14.25 -35.90 77.74
C ASN A 7 -15.76 -35.60 77.88
N GLY A 8 -16.45 -35.58 76.74
CA GLY A 8 -17.63 -36.42 76.56
C GLY A 8 -18.81 -35.87 75.74
N CYS A 9 -19.04 -36.53 74.60
CA CYS A 9 -20.34 -36.88 73.99
C CYS A 9 -21.23 -35.83 73.29
N LYS A 10 -21.42 -36.10 71.98
CA LYS A 10 -22.70 -36.36 71.27
C LYS A 10 -23.91 -35.45 71.50
N GLY A 11 -24.50 -35.03 70.39
CA GLY A 11 -25.96 -35.10 70.20
C GLY A 11 -26.63 -33.76 69.98
N ALA A 12 -27.18 -33.62 68.78
CA ALA A 12 -28.01 -32.52 68.31
C ALA A 12 -29.24 -32.23 69.20
N ALA A 13 -29.55 -30.95 69.38
CA ALA A 13 -30.90 -30.39 69.20
C ALA A 13 -30.85 -28.85 69.29
N GLU A 14 -31.50 -28.22 68.32
CA GLU A 14 -32.22 -26.93 68.39
C GLU A 14 -31.57 -25.75 69.11
N THR A 15 -31.21 -24.73 68.32
CA THR A 15 -31.67 -23.34 68.52
C THR A 15 -31.25 -22.51 67.31
N ALA A 16 -32.21 -22.18 66.46
CA ALA A 16 -32.04 -21.18 65.42
C ALA A 16 -32.03 -19.77 66.03
N PRO A 17 -31.16 -18.86 65.57
CA PRO A 17 -31.43 -17.43 65.65
C PRO A 17 -31.41 -16.78 64.26
N LYS A 18 -32.60 -16.30 63.87
CA LYS A 18 -32.88 -15.05 63.14
C LYS A 18 -31.98 -14.73 61.94
N TRP A 19 -32.48 -15.10 60.77
CA TRP A 19 -32.21 -14.50 59.48
C TRP A 19 -32.31 -12.95 59.56
N ARG A 20 -31.18 -12.27 59.70
CA ARG A 20 -31.06 -10.87 59.26
C ARG A 20 -30.78 -10.91 57.77
N LEU A 21 -31.78 -10.52 56.99
CA LEU A 21 -31.67 -10.12 55.59
C LEU A 21 -30.56 -9.06 55.48
N PHE A 22 -29.34 -9.48 55.13
CA PHE A 22 -28.31 -8.56 54.70
C PHE A 22 -28.60 -8.21 53.24
N ASN A 23 -29.17 -7.01 53.11
CA ASN A 23 -29.62 -6.40 51.88
C ASN A 23 -28.50 -6.43 50.83
N LEU A 24 -28.69 -7.22 49.77
CA LEU A 24 -27.96 -7.08 48.52
C LEU A 24 -28.34 -5.74 47.89
N ARG A 25 -27.58 -4.67 48.15
CA ARG A 25 -27.64 -3.43 47.37
C ARG A 25 -26.38 -2.58 47.57
N SER A 26 -25.44 -2.74 46.66
CA SER A 26 -24.84 -1.63 45.88
C SER A 26 -23.65 -2.17 45.11
N THR A 27 -23.95 -2.77 43.95
CA THR A 27 -23.01 -2.70 42.84
C THR A 27 -22.67 -1.22 42.61
N PRO A 28 -21.40 -0.85 42.39
CA PRO A 28 -21.10 0.49 41.91
C PRO A 28 -21.58 0.57 40.46
N GLN A 29 -22.87 0.90 40.28
CA GLN A 29 -23.44 1.37 39.01
C GLN A 29 -22.89 2.78 38.74
N GLY A 30 -21.63 2.82 38.33
CA GLY A 30 -20.90 4.02 37.91
C GLY A 30 -20.74 4.10 36.40
N ARG A 31 -21.81 4.49 35.71
CA ARG A 31 -21.87 5.17 34.39
C ARG A 31 -21.24 4.47 33.15
N PRO A 32 -22.01 3.60 32.43
CA PRO A 32 -21.68 3.21 31.05
C PRO A 32 -21.72 4.39 30.04
N ALA A 33 -22.30 5.54 30.41
CA ALA A 33 -22.47 6.71 29.53
C ALA A 33 -21.19 7.54 29.33
N GLU A 34 -20.28 7.60 30.32
CA GLU A 34 -19.04 8.40 30.22
C GLU A 34 -17.99 7.72 29.34
N GLY A 35 -17.90 6.39 29.41
CA GLY A 35 -17.05 5.58 28.53
C GLY A 35 -17.46 5.70 27.06
N ARG A 36 -18.78 5.66 26.80
CA ARG A 36 -19.36 5.82 25.45
C ARG A 36 -19.14 7.24 24.91
N ARG A 37 -19.31 8.28 25.73
CA ARG A 37 -19.03 9.69 25.34
C ARG A 37 -17.54 9.95 25.10
N ARG A 38 -16.63 9.35 25.88
CA ARG A 38 -15.19 9.43 25.62
C ARG A 38 -14.78 8.68 24.35
N LEU A 39 -15.34 7.50 24.11
CA LEU A 39 -15.09 6.73 22.88
C LEU A 39 -15.60 7.47 21.64
N LEU A 40 -16.82 8.04 21.70
CA LEU A 40 -17.39 8.87 20.63
C LEU A 40 -16.57 10.14 20.38
N ARG A 41 -16.04 10.78 21.43
CA ARG A 41 -15.13 11.93 21.29
C ARG A 41 -13.77 11.56 20.69
N LEU A 42 -13.25 10.37 20.98
CA LEU A 42 -11.99 9.87 20.45
C LEU A 42 -12.11 9.44 18.98
N MET A 43 -13.18 8.70 18.64
CA MET A 43 -13.53 8.40 17.25
C MET A 43 -13.82 9.69 16.49
N GLY A 44 -14.59 10.61 17.08
CA GLY A 44 -14.83 11.93 16.54
C GLY A 44 -13.55 12.74 16.35
N ALA A 45 -12.53 12.60 17.20
CA ALA A 45 -11.25 13.29 17.05
C ALA A 45 -10.35 12.68 15.96
N ILE A 46 -10.32 11.36 15.81
CA ILE A 46 -9.58 10.69 14.72
C ILE A 46 -10.26 10.97 13.38
N SER A 47 -11.58 10.81 13.33
CA SER A 47 -12.39 11.21 12.18
C SER A 47 -12.25 12.70 11.90
N ALA A 48 -12.29 13.59 12.90
CA ALA A 48 -12.07 15.03 12.71
C ALA A 48 -10.64 15.38 12.29
N SER A 49 -9.63 14.58 12.66
CA SER A 49 -8.25 14.80 12.21
C SER A 49 -8.10 14.39 10.75
N ILE A 50 -8.61 13.22 10.38
CA ILE A 50 -8.67 12.79 8.97
C ILE A 50 -9.53 13.76 8.17
N LEU A 51 -10.68 14.18 8.69
CA LEU A 51 -11.62 15.11 8.09
C LEU A 51 -11.04 16.53 7.96
N ALA A 52 -10.38 17.07 8.98
CA ALA A 52 -9.76 18.40 8.90
C ALA A 52 -8.57 18.40 7.95
N ILE A 53 -7.82 17.29 7.87
CA ILE A 53 -6.72 17.13 6.91
C ILE A 53 -7.27 16.95 5.48
N LEU A 54 -8.36 16.19 5.30
CA LEU A 54 -8.98 15.96 3.98
C LEU A 54 -9.87 17.12 3.51
N LEU A 55 -10.50 17.91 4.39
CA LEU A 55 -11.31 19.08 4.00
C LEU A 55 -10.46 20.25 3.51
N VAL A 56 -9.24 20.40 4.04
CA VAL A 56 -8.28 21.39 3.50
C VAL A 56 -7.80 20.99 2.10
N ALA A 57 -7.97 19.72 1.74
CA ALA A 57 -7.38 19.11 0.56
C ALA A 57 -8.42 18.53 -0.41
N ALA A 58 -9.71 18.89 -0.26
CA ALA A 58 -10.77 18.49 -1.17
C ALA A 58 -10.50 19.12 -2.55
N PRO A 59 -10.21 18.32 -3.60
CA PRO A 59 -10.08 18.88 -4.92
C PRO A 59 -11.47 19.28 -5.41
N ALA A 60 -11.66 20.57 -5.63
CA ALA A 60 -12.67 21.04 -6.57
C ALA A 60 -12.23 20.63 -7.98
N SER A 61 -12.38 19.36 -8.34
CA SER A 61 -12.07 18.86 -9.68
C SER A 61 -13.34 18.34 -10.34
N GLN A 62 -14.22 19.28 -10.71
CA GLN A 62 -14.92 19.21 -11.99
C GLN A 62 -14.14 20.05 -12.98
N ALA A 63 -13.08 19.48 -13.55
CA ALA A 63 -12.51 19.98 -14.79
C ALA A 63 -12.83 18.94 -15.85
N THR A 64 -13.96 19.15 -16.52
CA THR A 64 -14.32 18.47 -17.77
C THR A 64 -13.26 18.79 -18.81
N SER A 65 -12.32 17.88 -19.04
CA SER A 65 -11.51 17.90 -20.25
C SER A 65 -12.47 17.72 -21.44
N PRO A 66 -12.47 18.59 -22.46
CA PRO A 66 -13.29 18.37 -23.64
C PRO A 66 -12.77 17.11 -24.36
N SER A 67 -13.63 16.10 -24.45
CA SER A 67 -13.39 14.95 -25.33
C SER A 67 -13.26 15.44 -26.77
N PRO A 68 -12.25 15.00 -27.53
CA PRO A 68 -12.13 15.36 -28.93
C PRO A 68 -13.35 14.83 -29.71
N THR A 69 -13.91 15.69 -30.54
CA THR A 69 -15.03 15.38 -31.44
C THR A 69 -14.63 14.23 -32.38
N PRO A 70 -15.34 13.08 -32.37
CA PRO A 70 -15.07 12.02 -33.32
C PRO A 70 -15.50 12.46 -34.73
N SER A 71 -14.64 12.19 -35.72
CA SER A 71 -15.06 12.12 -37.13
C SER A 71 -16.16 11.05 -37.30
N PRO A 72 -17.11 11.25 -38.22
CA PRO A 72 -18.35 10.47 -38.25
C PRO A 72 -18.11 9.04 -38.75
N SER A 73 -18.22 8.07 -37.85
CA SER A 73 -18.60 6.70 -38.20
C SER A 73 -20.11 6.56 -38.05
N ASN A 74 -20.80 5.99 -39.04
CA ASN A 74 -22.27 5.94 -39.12
C ASN A 74 -22.97 5.08 -38.04
N GLN A 75 -22.25 4.55 -37.06
CA GLN A 75 -22.82 3.85 -35.90
C GLN A 75 -22.01 4.21 -34.64
N THR A 76 -22.68 4.81 -33.66
CA THR A 76 -22.07 5.23 -32.39
C THR A 76 -22.20 4.10 -31.38
N PHE A 77 -21.13 3.33 -31.20
CA PHE A 77 -21.07 2.31 -30.15
C PHE A 77 -20.41 2.87 -28.88
N GLN A 78 -20.72 2.30 -27.71
CA GLN A 78 -20.07 2.71 -26.45
C GLN A 78 -18.63 2.20 -26.35
N ASN A 79 -18.31 1.09 -27.00
CA ASN A 79 -16.96 0.52 -27.03
C ASN A 79 -16.27 0.88 -28.34
N ASN A 80 -15.00 1.25 -28.26
CA ASN A 80 -14.23 1.70 -29.40
C ASN A 80 -12.86 1.02 -29.46
N ILE A 81 -12.44 0.64 -30.67
CA ILE A 81 -11.07 0.24 -30.98
C ILE A 81 -10.44 1.40 -31.74
N SER A 82 -9.36 1.96 -31.21
CA SER A 82 -8.73 3.15 -31.77
C SER A 82 -7.22 3.03 -31.82
N GLY A 83 -6.59 3.92 -32.57
CA GLY A 83 -5.14 3.97 -32.66
C GLY A 83 -4.65 5.17 -33.45
N PHE A 84 -3.32 5.26 -33.54
CA PHE A 84 -2.63 6.22 -34.39
C PHE A 84 -1.67 5.46 -35.30
N LEU A 85 -1.67 5.84 -36.59
CA LEU A 85 -0.73 5.34 -37.57
C LEU A 85 0.33 6.41 -37.83
N ARG A 86 1.59 6.04 -37.62
CA ARG A 86 2.75 6.91 -37.85
C ARG A 86 3.85 6.09 -38.50
N ASP A 87 4.52 6.70 -39.48
CA ASP A 87 5.67 6.07 -40.13
C ASP A 87 6.91 6.04 -39.22
N ASP A 88 8.03 5.58 -39.76
CA ASP A 88 9.33 5.51 -39.09
C ASP A 88 9.91 6.89 -38.73
N THR A 89 9.51 7.94 -39.46
CA THR A 89 9.85 9.35 -39.17
C THR A 89 8.91 10.02 -38.17
N ARG A 90 7.90 9.30 -37.67
CA ARG A 90 6.78 9.75 -36.81
C ARG A 90 5.77 10.66 -37.52
N ALA A 91 5.82 10.77 -38.85
CA ALA A 91 4.81 11.47 -39.63
C ALA A 91 3.49 10.67 -39.62
N PRO A 92 2.33 11.35 -39.52
CA PRO A 92 1.03 10.69 -39.51
C PRO A 92 0.70 10.07 -40.87
N LEU A 93 0.08 8.88 -40.84
CA LEU A 93 -0.40 8.19 -42.05
C LEU A 93 -1.90 8.37 -42.21
N ALA A 94 -2.30 9.13 -43.20
CA ALA A 94 -3.70 9.37 -43.55
C ALA A 94 -4.21 8.34 -44.57
N ASP A 95 -5.52 8.18 -44.64
CA ASP A 95 -6.25 7.38 -45.64
C ASP A 95 -5.97 5.87 -45.66
N VAL A 96 -5.31 5.35 -44.63
CA VAL A 96 -5.05 3.91 -44.45
C VAL A 96 -6.31 3.25 -43.88
N SER A 97 -6.72 2.12 -44.45
CA SER A 97 -7.92 1.39 -44.05
C SER A 97 -7.60 0.33 -42.99
N ILE A 98 -8.42 0.29 -41.93
CA ILE A 98 -8.33 -0.68 -40.84
C ILE A 98 -9.70 -1.34 -40.69
N THR A 99 -9.70 -2.66 -40.49
CA THR A 99 -10.91 -3.48 -40.33
C THR A 99 -10.85 -4.28 -39.05
N ALA A 100 -11.92 -4.26 -38.24
CA ALA A 100 -12.09 -5.10 -37.06
C ALA A 100 -13.21 -6.12 -37.28
N LYS A 101 -12.93 -7.40 -37.02
CA LYS A 101 -13.84 -8.54 -37.23
C LYS A 101 -14.04 -9.34 -35.94
N LYS A 102 -15.28 -9.71 -35.64
CA LYS A 102 -15.65 -10.65 -34.55
C LYS A 102 -17.05 -11.23 -34.79
N ASP A 103 -17.20 -12.56 -34.74
CA ASP A 103 -18.50 -13.26 -34.71
C ASP A 103 -19.55 -12.72 -35.72
N GLY A 104 -19.13 -12.40 -36.94
CA GLY A 104 -19.98 -11.85 -38.00
C GLY A 104 -20.10 -10.32 -38.06
N PHE A 105 -19.64 -9.60 -37.04
CA PHE A 105 -19.47 -8.14 -37.08
C PHE A 105 -18.19 -7.78 -37.86
N THR A 106 -18.29 -6.80 -38.76
CA THR A 106 -17.16 -6.18 -39.47
C THR A 106 -17.31 -4.67 -39.42
N GLY A 107 -16.36 -3.99 -38.78
CA GLY A 107 -16.28 -2.53 -38.76
C GLY A 107 -15.01 -2.06 -39.47
N THR A 108 -15.12 -1.06 -40.34
CA THR A 108 -13.98 -0.50 -41.07
C THR A 108 -13.86 0.99 -40.79
N ALA A 109 -12.63 1.48 -40.65
CA ALA A 109 -12.34 2.91 -40.52
C ALA A 109 -11.12 3.28 -41.36
N LYS A 110 -11.05 4.54 -41.77
CA LYS A 110 -9.87 5.12 -42.40
C LYS A 110 -9.16 6.05 -41.43
N SER A 111 -7.84 6.09 -41.47
CA SER A 111 -7.07 7.05 -40.70
C SER A 111 -7.27 8.48 -41.22
N SER A 112 -7.40 9.41 -40.28
CA SER A 112 -7.54 10.85 -40.56
C SER A 112 -6.19 11.48 -40.90
N ALA A 113 -6.18 12.76 -41.29
CA ALA A 113 -4.96 13.52 -41.62
C ALA A 113 -3.90 13.56 -40.51
N ASN A 114 -4.30 13.38 -39.25
CA ASN A 114 -3.42 13.30 -38.07
C ASN A 114 -2.98 11.86 -37.73
N GLY A 115 -3.32 10.88 -38.57
CA GLY A 115 -3.05 9.46 -38.39
C GLY A 115 -4.00 8.73 -37.44
N SER A 116 -4.98 9.40 -36.84
CA SER A 116 -5.92 8.76 -35.90
C SER A 116 -6.99 7.97 -36.64
N TRP A 117 -7.35 6.80 -36.12
CA TRP A 117 -8.49 6.01 -36.59
C TRP A 117 -9.30 5.48 -35.40
N ASN A 118 -10.58 5.21 -35.64
CA ASN A 118 -11.50 4.71 -34.63
C ASN A 118 -12.58 3.83 -35.27
N ILE A 119 -12.80 2.65 -34.70
CA ILE A 119 -13.89 1.73 -35.07
C ILE A 119 -14.72 1.48 -33.82
N GLY A 120 -15.98 1.92 -33.85
CA GLY A 120 -16.95 1.54 -32.82
C GLY A 120 -17.32 0.07 -32.93
N VAL A 121 -17.41 -0.63 -31.80
CA VAL A 121 -17.73 -2.05 -31.72
C VAL A 121 -18.87 -2.32 -30.73
N PRO A 122 -19.77 -3.28 -31.02
CA PRO A 122 -20.98 -3.49 -30.23
C PRO A 122 -20.71 -4.02 -28.82
N ASP A 123 -19.82 -5.02 -28.68
CA ASP A 123 -19.61 -5.74 -27.43
C ASP A 123 -18.12 -5.81 -27.08
N GLN A 124 -17.80 -5.97 -25.79
CA GLN A 124 -16.43 -6.29 -25.37
C GLN A 124 -16.09 -7.75 -25.71
N GLY A 125 -14.85 -8.04 -26.09
CA GLY A 125 -14.37 -9.39 -26.38
C GLY A 125 -13.09 -9.40 -27.20
N THR A 126 -12.78 -10.53 -27.84
CA THR A 126 -11.62 -10.63 -28.74
C THR A 126 -12.03 -10.26 -30.17
N TYR A 127 -11.36 -9.26 -30.73
CA TYR A 127 -11.52 -8.82 -32.12
C TYR A 127 -10.26 -9.11 -32.91
N THR A 128 -10.42 -9.46 -34.18
CA THR A 128 -9.34 -9.55 -35.16
C THR A 128 -9.26 -8.22 -35.90
N VAL A 129 -8.18 -7.48 -35.69
CA VAL A 129 -7.95 -6.16 -36.30
C VAL A 129 -6.89 -6.29 -37.39
N GLU A 130 -7.23 -5.88 -38.59
CA GLU A 130 -6.46 -6.02 -39.81
C GLU A 130 -6.22 -4.64 -40.42
N LEU A 131 -4.96 -4.33 -40.73
CA LEU A 131 -4.60 -3.15 -41.50
C LEU A 131 -4.46 -3.54 -42.96
N ASP A 132 -5.11 -2.80 -43.86
CA ASP A 132 -5.03 -3.06 -45.30
C ASP A 132 -3.72 -2.48 -45.87
N GLU A 133 -2.75 -3.36 -46.11
CA GLU A 133 -1.43 -2.98 -46.63
C GLU A 133 -1.49 -2.34 -48.02
N SER A 134 -2.54 -2.60 -48.80
CA SER A 134 -2.69 -1.99 -50.13
C SER A 134 -3.02 -0.49 -50.06
N THR A 135 -3.51 -0.03 -48.91
CA THR A 135 -3.84 1.39 -48.67
C THR A 135 -2.69 2.18 -48.08
N LEU A 136 -1.51 1.56 -47.91
CA LEU A 136 -0.33 2.25 -47.41
C LEU A 136 0.30 3.15 -48.48
N PRO A 137 0.79 4.35 -48.11
CA PRO A 137 1.57 5.20 -49.01
C PRO A 137 2.82 4.49 -49.57
N GLU A 138 3.25 4.87 -50.78
CA GLU A 138 4.40 4.26 -51.44
C GLU A 138 5.67 4.32 -50.58
N GLY A 139 6.35 3.16 -50.44
CA GLY A 139 7.58 3.03 -49.68
C GLY A 139 7.41 2.67 -48.20
N ILE A 140 6.17 2.68 -47.67
CA ILE A 140 5.88 2.34 -46.28
C ILE A 140 5.40 0.89 -46.18
N LYS A 141 6.05 0.11 -45.32
CA LYS A 141 5.65 -1.27 -45.02
C LYS A 141 5.48 -1.43 -43.52
N LEU A 142 4.60 -2.37 -43.14
CA LEU A 142 4.54 -2.83 -41.76
C LEU A 142 5.92 -3.32 -41.32
N ALA A 143 6.22 -3.06 -40.06
CA ALA A 143 7.50 -3.42 -39.50
C ALA A 143 7.71 -4.94 -39.52
N GLU A 144 8.93 -5.38 -39.82
CA GLU A 144 9.27 -6.81 -39.79
C GLU A 144 8.92 -7.42 -38.42
N GLY A 145 8.16 -8.53 -38.42
CA GLY A 145 7.64 -9.18 -37.21
C GLY A 145 6.32 -8.62 -36.66
N GLN A 146 5.75 -7.58 -37.26
CA GLN A 146 4.41 -7.10 -36.92
C GLN A 146 3.34 -8.06 -37.44
N GLU A 147 2.61 -8.70 -36.53
CA GLU A 147 1.44 -9.51 -36.89
C GLU A 147 0.37 -8.63 -37.56
N ASN A 148 -0.19 -9.12 -38.67
CA ASN A 148 -1.33 -8.54 -39.37
C ASN A 148 -2.05 -9.69 -40.11
N PRO A 149 -3.30 -10.05 -39.76
CA PRO A 149 -4.17 -9.43 -38.75
C PRO A 149 -3.78 -9.77 -37.30
N ARG A 150 -4.16 -8.89 -36.34
CA ARG A 150 -3.88 -9.03 -34.91
C ARG A 150 -5.13 -9.38 -34.11
N GLN A 151 -4.99 -10.26 -33.11
CA GLN A 151 -6.04 -10.46 -32.12
C GLN A 151 -5.86 -9.48 -30.95
N VAL A 152 -6.94 -8.78 -30.60
CA VAL A 152 -6.96 -7.82 -29.50
C VAL A 152 -8.17 -8.09 -28.61
N THR A 153 -7.96 -8.13 -27.29
CA THR A 153 -9.01 -8.46 -26.32
C THR A 153 -9.22 -7.28 -25.38
N PHE A 154 -10.48 -6.90 -25.19
CA PHE A 154 -10.85 -5.87 -24.21
C PHE A 154 -10.54 -6.33 -22.78
N SER A 155 -9.83 -5.50 -22.01
CA SER A 155 -9.48 -5.76 -20.60
C SER A 155 -10.18 -4.76 -19.68
N GLN A 156 -11.49 -4.95 -19.46
CA GLN A 156 -12.37 -4.13 -18.60
C GLN A 156 -12.41 -2.62 -18.92
N THR A 157 -12.01 -2.22 -20.12
CA THR A 157 -12.06 -0.84 -20.61
C THR A 157 -13.05 -0.73 -21.76
N SER A 158 -13.64 0.44 -21.99
CA SER A 158 -14.49 0.70 -23.17
C SER A 158 -13.69 1.14 -24.40
N ASN A 159 -12.43 1.54 -24.22
CA ASN A 159 -11.54 1.97 -25.29
C ASN A 159 -10.32 1.06 -25.35
N LEU A 160 -10.14 0.35 -26.47
CA LEU A 160 -9.01 -0.52 -26.74
C LEU A 160 -8.08 0.14 -27.75
N SER A 161 -6.81 0.34 -27.39
CA SER A 161 -5.82 0.95 -28.29
C SER A 161 -5.02 -0.12 -29.03
N VAL A 162 -4.93 -0.01 -30.35
CA VAL A 162 -4.15 -0.92 -31.20
C VAL A 162 -3.07 -0.13 -31.92
N ILE A 163 -1.84 -0.65 -31.88
CA ILE A 163 -0.66 0.00 -32.46
C ILE A 163 -0.13 -0.88 -33.60
N PHE A 164 0.01 -0.28 -34.79
CA PHE A 164 0.73 -0.87 -35.91
C PHE A 164 2.08 -0.19 -36.06
N ALA A 165 3.17 -0.95 -36.00
CA ALA A 165 4.52 -0.44 -36.23
C ALA A 165 4.87 -0.51 -37.73
N PHE A 166 5.61 0.48 -38.22
CA PHE A 166 6.04 0.61 -39.61
C PHE A 166 7.56 0.80 -39.68
N GLY A 167 8.20 0.40 -40.80
CA GLY A 167 9.63 0.61 -41.03
C GLY A 167 10.55 -0.48 -40.49
N LYS A 168 11.73 -0.13 -39.96
CA LYS A 168 12.76 -1.08 -39.48
C LYS A 168 12.33 -1.80 -38.18
N GLY A 169 11.43 -2.77 -38.33
CA GLY A 169 11.13 -3.85 -37.38
C GLY A 169 10.43 -3.44 -36.09
N ILE A 170 9.51 -4.30 -35.61
CA ILE A 170 9.39 -4.45 -34.17
C ILE A 170 10.70 -5.13 -33.80
N VAL A 171 11.63 -4.40 -33.20
CA VAL A 171 12.67 -5.07 -32.45
C VAL A 171 11.92 -5.70 -31.27
N VAL A 172 11.46 -6.94 -31.44
CA VAL A 172 11.20 -7.84 -30.31
C VAL A 172 12.57 -7.94 -29.69
N GLN A 173 12.85 -7.00 -28.80
CA GLN A 173 14.10 -6.92 -28.10
C GLN A 173 14.04 -8.14 -27.21
N GLN A 174 14.57 -9.25 -27.72
CA GLN A 174 14.83 -10.45 -26.97
C GLN A 174 15.87 -10.01 -25.97
N GLN A 175 15.38 -9.39 -24.88
CA GLN A 175 16.22 -8.83 -23.86
C GLN A 175 17.05 -10.01 -23.40
N ASP A 176 18.36 -9.86 -23.59
CA ASP A 176 19.34 -10.82 -23.10
C ASP A 176 18.94 -11.20 -21.67
N PHE A 177 18.90 -12.50 -21.38
CA PHE A 177 18.46 -12.97 -20.06
C PHE A 177 19.26 -12.28 -18.95
N GLY A 178 20.55 -12.01 -19.19
CA GLY A 178 21.40 -11.23 -18.28
C GLY A 178 20.88 -9.81 -18.05
N GLN A 179 20.55 -9.07 -19.11
CA GLN A 179 19.99 -7.71 -19.01
C GLN A 179 18.61 -7.70 -18.32
N ASN A 180 17.76 -8.67 -18.65
CA ASN A 180 16.46 -8.87 -17.99
C ASN A 180 16.62 -9.11 -16.49
N LEU A 181 17.52 -10.01 -16.12
CA LEU A 181 17.79 -10.33 -14.72
C LEU A 181 18.29 -9.10 -13.97
N LEU A 182 19.24 -8.35 -14.54
CA LEU A 182 19.78 -7.12 -13.96
C LEU A 182 18.68 -6.06 -13.77
N ASN A 183 17.85 -5.83 -14.79
CA ASN A 183 16.72 -4.89 -14.71
C ASN A 183 15.75 -5.26 -13.57
N ARG A 184 15.42 -6.55 -13.44
CA ARG A 184 14.49 -7.04 -12.41
C ARG A 184 15.11 -7.05 -11.02
N LEU A 185 16.41 -7.29 -10.89
CA LEU A 185 17.12 -7.13 -9.62
C LEU A 185 17.11 -5.67 -9.14
N VAL A 186 17.36 -4.71 -10.03
CA VAL A 186 17.33 -3.28 -9.69
C VAL A 186 15.92 -2.81 -9.35
N ALA A 187 14.92 -3.22 -10.14
CA ALA A 187 13.51 -2.96 -9.84
C ALA A 187 13.11 -3.58 -8.49
N GLY A 188 13.52 -4.83 -8.25
CA GLY A 188 13.25 -5.56 -7.01
C GLY A 188 13.91 -4.94 -5.78
N LEU A 189 15.13 -4.44 -5.92
CA LEU A 189 15.80 -3.68 -4.85
C LEU A 189 15.04 -2.38 -4.55
N SER A 190 14.62 -1.66 -5.59
CA SER A 190 13.86 -0.41 -5.43
C SER A 190 12.51 -0.67 -4.73
N PHE A 191 11.80 -1.70 -5.19
CA PHE A 191 10.56 -2.16 -4.58
C PHE A 191 10.75 -2.68 -3.16
N GLY A 192 11.86 -3.35 -2.89
CA GLY A 192 12.21 -3.84 -1.57
C GLY A 192 12.50 -2.72 -0.57
N LEU A 193 13.18 -1.65 -1.01
CA LEU A 193 13.51 -0.50 -0.17
C LEU A 193 12.29 0.37 0.16
N LEU A 194 11.36 0.58 -0.78
CA LEU A 194 10.12 1.29 -0.49
C LEU A 194 9.21 0.47 0.46
N LEU A 195 9.16 -0.86 0.29
CA LEU A 195 8.51 -1.75 1.26
C LEU A 195 9.21 -1.69 2.62
N ALA A 196 10.54 -1.63 2.64
CA ALA A 196 11.32 -1.56 3.86
C ALA A 196 11.00 -0.30 4.67
N LEU A 197 10.78 0.86 4.05
CA LEU A 197 10.34 2.05 4.78
C LEU A 197 9.04 1.81 5.56
N ALA A 198 8.02 1.28 4.87
CA ALA A 198 6.75 0.97 5.51
C ALA A 198 6.89 -0.13 6.57
N SER A 199 7.66 -1.18 6.30
CA SER A 199 7.92 -2.30 7.21
C SER A 199 8.75 -1.89 8.43
N VAL A 200 9.71 -1.00 8.30
CA VAL A 200 10.46 -0.44 9.43
C VAL A 200 9.51 0.31 10.36
N GLY A 201 8.62 1.15 9.81
CA GLY A 201 7.61 1.83 10.62
C GLY A 201 6.72 0.86 11.40
N LEU A 202 6.22 -0.18 10.74
CA LEU A 202 5.42 -1.24 11.38
C LEU A 202 6.22 -2.00 12.45
N SER A 203 7.48 -2.32 12.16
CA SER A 203 8.37 -3.07 13.04
C SER A 203 8.72 -2.27 14.31
N LEU A 204 8.91 -0.95 14.22
CA LEU A 204 9.10 -0.11 15.42
C LEU A 204 7.84 -0.16 16.32
N ILE A 205 6.65 -0.02 15.74
CA ILE A 205 5.38 -0.06 16.48
C ILE A 205 5.22 -1.42 17.14
N PHE A 206 5.37 -2.50 16.37
CA PHE A 206 5.29 -3.87 16.89
C PHE A 206 6.34 -4.10 17.98
N GLY A 207 7.60 -3.72 17.76
CA GLY A 207 8.69 -3.97 18.69
C GLY A 207 8.50 -3.30 20.05
N THR A 208 7.82 -2.15 20.13
CA THR A 208 7.59 -1.46 21.41
C THR A 208 6.25 -1.76 22.06
N THR A 209 5.27 -2.29 21.32
CA THR A 209 3.90 -2.47 21.84
C THR A 209 3.36 -3.89 21.72
N GLY A 210 4.01 -4.76 20.93
CA GLY A 210 3.50 -6.08 20.56
C GLY A 210 2.25 -6.04 19.68
N LEU A 211 1.82 -4.86 19.22
CA LEU A 211 0.57 -4.70 18.47
C LEU A 211 0.78 -4.94 16.97
N THR A 212 0.14 -5.97 16.43
CA THR A 212 -0.04 -6.18 14.99
C THR A 212 -1.10 -5.19 14.46
N ASN A 213 -0.66 -4.04 13.96
CA ASN A 213 -1.56 -2.98 13.50
C ASN A 213 -1.97 -3.16 12.03
N PHE A 214 -3.19 -3.64 11.77
CA PHE A 214 -3.73 -3.75 10.39
C PHE A 214 -4.06 -2.39 9.76
N ALA A 215 -4.24 -1.32 10.55
CA ALA A 215 -4.44 0.02 10.02
C ALA A 215 -3.17 0.64 9.43
N HIS A 216 -2.00 -0.01 9.58
CA HIS A 216 -0.75 0.47 9.02
C HIS A 216 -0.78 0.60 7.49
N GLY A 217 -1.52 -0.27 6.81
CA GLY A 217 -1.75 -0.16 5.36
C GLY A 217 -2.44 1.16 5.01
N GLU A 218 -3.42 1.59 5.79
CA GLU A 218 -4.10 2.86 5.52
C GLU A 218 -3.21 4.08 5.84
N MET A 219 -2.24 3.95 6.76
CA MET A 219 -1.23 4.98 6.99
C MET A 219 -0.32 5.18 5.77
N VAL A 220 -0.07 4.10 5.01
CA VAL A 220 0.62 4.14 3.73
C VAL A 220 -0.23 4.86 2.68
N THR A 221 -1.48 4.45 2.49
CA THR A 221 -2.42 5.09 1.54
C THR A 221 -2.53 6.59 1.82
N LEU A 222 -2.71 6.95 3.10
CA LEU A 222 -2.89 8.33 3.54
C LEU A 222 -1.73 9.22 3.11
N GLY A 223 -0.48 8.76 3.16
CA GLY A 223 0.67 9.57 2.72
C GLY A 223 0.60 9.99 1.26
N ALA A 224 0.28 9.05 0.37
CA ALA A 224 0.16 9.34 -1.06
C ALA A 224 -1.07 10.22 -1.36
N VAL A 225 -2.19 9.96 -0.70
CA VAL A 225 -3.41 10.79 -0.80
C VAL A 225 -3.13 12.22 -0.35
N LEU A 226 -2.41 12.43 0.76
CA LEU A 226 -2.08 13.77 1.25
C LEU A 226 -1.15 14.53 0.32
N VAL A 227 -0.13 13.89 -0.27
CA VAL A 227 0.72 14.58 -1.26
C VAL A 227 -0.10 15.00 -2.46
N PHE A 228 -0.94 14.10 -2.99
CA PHE A 228 -1.83 14.44 -4.10
C PHE A 228 -2.72 15.63 -3.75
N ALA A 229 -3.36 15.58 -2.58
CA ALA A 229 -4.35 16.55 -2.19
C ALA A 229 -3.73 17.94 -1.91
N PHE A 230 -2.55 17.99 -1.26
CA PHE A 230 -1.79 19.24 -1.11
C PHE A 230 -1.29 19.79 -2.44
N ASN A 231 -0.92 18.93 -3.38
CA ASN A 231 -0.54 19.39 -4.71
C ASN A 231 -1.75 19.90 -5.52
N ALA A 232 -2.92 19.27 -5.39
CA ALA A 232 -4.15 19.66 -6.09
C ALA A 232 -4.65 21.06 -5.70
N ILE A 233 -4.37 21.52 -4.47
CA ILE A 233 -4.67 22.90 -4.03
C ILE A 233 -3.58 23.92 -4.46
N GLY A 234 -2.63 23.51 -5.31
CA GLY A 234 -1.61 24.38 -5.91
C GLY A 234 -0.33 24.57 -5.07
N LEU A 235 -0.13 23.81 -3.99
CA LEU A 235 1.13 23.91 -3.24
C LEU A 235 2.30 23.33 -4.06
N PRO A 236 3.50 23.94 -3.94
CA PRO A 236 4.68 23.42 -4.60
C PRO A 236 4.97 22.00 -4.09
N PHE A 237 5.38 21.12 -5.00
CA PHE A 237 5.46 19.68 -4.74
C PHE A 237 6.35 19.32 -3.52
N TRP A 238 7.48 20.00 -3.35
CA TRP A 238 8.37 19.78 -2.20
C TRP A 238 7.68 20.09 -0.86
N LEU A 239 6.82 21.11 -0.83
CA LEU A 239 6.07 21.47 0.37
C LEU A 239 4.93 20.49 0.61
N ALA A 240 4.23 20.06 -0.45
CA ALA A 240 3.21 19.01 -0.37
C ALA A 240 3.80 17.70 0.20
N LEU A 241 5.02 17.34 -0.21
CA LEU A 241 5.75 16.20 0.33
C LEU A 241 6.02 16.33 1.83
N ILE A 242 6.60 17.46 2.27
CA ILE A 242 6.88 17.70 3.69
C ILE A 242 5.59 17.69 4.52
N LEU A 243 4.55 18.38 4.07
CA LEU A 243 3.26 18.45 4.77
C LEU A 243 2.58 17.09 4.83
N SER A 244 2.69 16.26 3.80
CA SER A 244 2.18 14.89 3.84
C SER A 244 2.93 14.02 4.85
N LEU A 245 4.26 14.11 4.92
CA LEU A 245 5.05 13.39 5.92
C LEU A 245 4.65 13.81 7.34
N LEU A 246 4.50 15.11 7.58
CA LEU A 246 4.00 15.64 8.85
C LEU A 246 2.57 15.18 9.13
N GLY A 247 1.70 15.13 8.11
CA GLY A 247 0.34 14.60 8.20
C GLY A 247 0.31 13.12 8.60
N GLY A 248 1.19 12.31 8.02
CA GLY A 248 1.39 10.91 8.40
C GLY A 248 1.85 10.75 9.86
N GLY A 249 2.83 11.57 10.28
CA GLY A 249 3.29 11.60 11.66
C GLY A 249 2.21 12.07 12.65
N LEU A 250 1.43 13.09 12.28
CA LEU A 250 0.30 13.57 13.05
C LEU A 250 -0.80 12.51 13.15
N PHE A 251 -1.05 11.76 12.08
CA PHE A 251 -1.99 10.66 12.09
C PHE A 251 -1.52 9.52 13.00
N GLY A 252 -0.23 9.18 12.97
CA GLY A 252 0.38 8.25 13.93
C GLY A 252 0.24 8.73 15.39
N TYR A 253 0.50 10.01 15.65
CA TYR A 253 0.27 10.62 16.97
C TYR A 253 -1.21 10.53 17.40
N ALA A 254 -2.14 10.87 16.50
CA ALA A 254 -3.57 10.84 16.77
C ALA A 254 -4.04 9.42 17.11
N GLN A 255 -3.52 8.42 16.40
CA GLN A 255 -3.76 7.02 16.70
C GLN A 255 -3.24 6.60 18.09
N ASP A 256 -1.98 6.88 18.44
CA ASP A 256 -1.47 6.56 19.78
C ASP A 256 -2.25 7.32 20.86
N ARG A 257 -2.33 8.65 20.75
CA ARG A 257 -2.91 9.50 21.78
C ARG A 257 -4.42 9.26 21.95
N GLY A 258 -5.11 9.00 20.84
CA GLY A 258 -6.56 8.91 20.77
C GLY A 258 -7.10 7.50 20.95
N LEU A 259 -6.40 6.49 20.43
CA LEU A 259 -6.92 5.11 20.41
C LEU A 259 -6.05 4.17 21.25
N TRP A 260 -4.76 4.06 20.93
CA TRP A 260 -3.92 2.99 21.47
C TRP A 260 -3.50 3.22 22.92
N ARG A 261 -3.10 4.43 23.29
CA ARG A 261 -2.73 4.78 24.66
C ARG A 261 -3.88 4.62 25.65
N PRO A 262 -5.12 5.08 25.38
CA PRO A 262 -6.26 4.80 26.25
C PRO A 262 -6.57 3.31 26.42
N LEU A 263 -6.50 2.51 25.34
CA LEU A 263 -6.73 1.07 25.40
C LEU A 263 -5.65 0.34 26.20
N ARG A 264 -4.38 0.71 25.98
CA ARG A 264 -3.23 0.18 26.73
C ARG A 264 -3.33 0.49 28.22
N ARG A 265 -3.72 1.73 28.59
CA ARG A 265 -3.94 2.14 29.99
C ARG A 265 -5.09 1.41 30.68
N ARG A 266 -6.07 0.92 29.91
CA ARG A 266 -7.16 0.09 30.44
C ARG A 266 -6.76 -1.38 30.62
N GLY A 267 -5.53 -1.76 30.28
CA GLY A 267 -5.09 -3.15 30.31
C GLY A 267 -5.77 -4.01 29.23
N THR A 268 -6.19 -3.41 28.11
CA THR A 268 -6.76 -4.19 26.99
C THR A 268 -5.69 -5.13 26.44
N GLY A 269 -6.03 -6.41 26.25
CA GLY A 269 -5.10 -7.39 25.68
C GLY A 269 -4.77 -7.10 24.21
N LEU A 270 -3.70 -7.74 23.71
CA LEU A 270 -3.24 -7.56 22.33
C LEU A 270 -4.27 -8.00 21.27
N VAL A 271 -4.97 -9.12 21.51
CA VAL A 271 -5.96 -9.66 20.56
C VAL A 271 -7.14 -8.69 20.34
N PRO A 272 -7.81 -8.14 21.37
CA PRO A 272 -8.82 -7.11 21.16
C PRO A 272 -8.28 -5.84 20.48
N MET A 273 -7.05 -5.41 20.78
CA MET A 273 -6.45 -4.26 20.09
C MET A 273 -6.20 -4.55 18.59
N MET A 274 -5.83 -5.78 18.24
CA MET A 274 -5.72 -6.21 16.85
C MET A 274 -7.07 -6.13 16.12
N ILE A 275 -8.17 -6.58 16.74
CA ILE A 275 -9.53 -6.46 16.19
C ILE A 275 -9.90 -4.98 15.98
N VAL A 276 -9.58 -4.11 16.95
CA VAL A 276 -9.77 -2.65 16.83
C VAL A 276 -8.99 -2.09 15.64
N SER A 277 -7.77 -2.60 15.36
CA SER A 277 -6.96 -2.12 14.23
C SER A 277 -7.58 -2.48 12.87
N ILE A 278 -8.24 -3.63 12.77
CA ILE A 278 -8.98 -4.03 11.55
C ILE A 278 -10.17 -3.11 11.33
N GLY A 279 -10.93 -2.83 12.40
CA GLY A 279 -12.04 -1.87 12.35
C GLY A 279 -11.57 -0.45 11.98
N LEU A 280 -10.44 -0.02 12.52
CA LEU A 280 -9.83 1.26 12.15
C LEU A 280 -9.38 1.26 10.69
N ALA A 281 -8.77 0.19 10.19
CA ALA A 281 -8.34 0.08 8.80
C ALA A 281 -9.54 0.27 7.84
N LEU A 282 -10.65 -0.44 8.08
CA LEU A 282 -11.86 -0.29 7.27
C LEU A 282 -12.43 1.13 7.37
N ALA A 283 -12.50 1.69 8.58
CA ALA A 283 -13.01 3.05 8.79
C ALA A 283 -12.16 4.09 8.03
N VAL A 284 -10.83 4.02 8.15
CA VAL A 284 -9.92 4.96 7.48
C VAL A 284 -10.00 4.79 5.97
N ARG A 285 -10.01 3.55 5.46
CA ARG A 285 -10.11 3.27 4.03
C ARG A 285 -11.36 3.89 3.40
N TYR A 286 -12.52 3.66 4.00
CA TYR A 286 -13.77 4.17 3.46
C TYR A 286 -13.93 5.68 3.68
N VAL A 287 -13.31 6.25 4.72
CA VAL A 287 -13.20 7.71 4.84
C VAL A 287 -12.33 8.28 3.71
N ILE A 288 -11.18 7.66 3.42
CA ILE A 288 -10.34 8.07 2.28
C ILE A 288 -11.14 7.94 1.00
N GLN A 289 -11.79 6.81 0.73
CA GLN A 289 -12.60 6.60 -0.48
C GLN A 289 -13.73 7.63 -0.62
N PHE A 290 -14.39 8.00 0.47
CA PHE A 290 -15.47 8.99 0.46
C PHE A 290 -15.00 10.39 0.03
N TYR A 291 -13.82 10.84 0.50
CA TYR A 291 -13.28 12.16 0.17
C TYR A 291 -12.42 12.19 -1.10
N PHE A 292 -11.64 11.13 -1.33
CA PHE A 292 -10.69 11.03 -2.46
C PHE A 292 -11.36 10.49 -3.73
N GLY A 293 -12.41 9.69 -3.58
CA GLY A 293 -13.08 8.98 -4.67
C GLY A 293 -12.47 7.61 -4.98
N GLY A 294 -13.09 6.90 -5.94
CA GLY A 294 -12.66 5.57 -6.39
C GLY A 294 -11.72 5.57 -7.60
N ALA A 295 -11.48 6.73 -8.21
CA ALA A 295 -10.65 6.85 -9.41
C ALA A 295 -9.16 6.85 -9.06
N THR A 296 -8.34 6.26 -9.93
CA THR A 296 -6.88 6.32 -9.83
C THR A 296 -6.39 7.70 -10.26
N GLN A 297 -5.71 8.40 -9.36
CA GLN A 297 -5.07 9.68 -9.66
C GLN A 297 -3.57 9.51 -9.88
N GLN A 298 -2.90 10.47 -10.51
CA GLN A 298 -1.44 10.44 -10.67
C GLN A 298 -0.80 11.63 -9.95
N LEU A 299 0.36 11.38 -9.35
CA LEU A 299 1.20 12.43 -8.80
C LEU A 299 1.91 13.21 -9.93
N PRO A 300 2.27 14.48 -9.70
CA PRO A 300 3.14 15.21 -10.63
C PRO A 300 4.42 14.43 -10.90
N PHE A 301 4.88 14.48 -12.14
CA PHE A 301 6.10 13.79 -12.60
C PHE A 301 6.03 12.26 -12.53
N ALA A 302 4.87 11.64 -12.23
CA ALA A 302 4.74 10.19 -12.12
C ALA A 302 5.09 9.45 -13.42
N GLN A 303 4.84 10.07 -14.57
CA GLN A 303 5.27 9.59 -15.89
C GLN A 303 6.66 10.17 -16.19
N SER A 304 7.70 9.35 -16.05
CA SER A 304 9.07 9.72 -16.42
C SER A 304 9.62 8.69 -17.39
N PRO A 305 10.06 9.10 -18.61
CA PRO A 305 10.61 8.17 -19.59
C PRO A 305 11.82 7.43 -19.00
N GLU A 306 11.95 6.16 -19.34
CA GLU A 306 13.07 5.35 -18.87
C GLU A 306 14.39 5.89 -19.43
N ILE A 307 15.40 5.96 -18.57
CA ILE A 307 16.76 6.29 -18.96
C ILE A 307 17.59 5.00 -18.98
N GLN A 308 18.39 4.83 -20.03
CA GLN A 308 19.34 3.72 -20.15
C GLN A 308 20.62 4.07 -19.40
N LEU A 309 20.86 3.40 -18.28
CA LEU A 309 22.08 3.46 -17.48
C LEU A 309 22.90 2.19 -17.75
N GLY A 310 23.66 2.22 -18.85
CA GLY A 310 24.41 1.06 -19.32
C GLY A 310 23.47 -0.11 -19.69
N PRO A 311 23.62 -1.31 -19.09
CA PRO A 311 22.74 -2.45 -19.37
C PRO A 311 21.39 -2.39 -18.65
N VAL A 312 21.16 -1.38 -17.80
CA VAL A 312 19.94 -1.25 -16.98
C VAL A 312 19.07 -0.11 -17.48
N SER A 313 17.78 -0.39 -17.72
CA SER A 313 16.75 0.61 -17.96
C SER A 313 16.06 0.96 -16.65
N ILE A 314 16.09 2.22 -16.24
CA ILE A 314 15.47 2.67 -14.99
C ILE A 314 14.81 4.04 -15.20
N SER A 315 13.59 4.21 -14.68
CA SER A 315 12.95 5.53 -14.66
C SER A 315 13.63 6.44 -13.63
N PRO A 316 13.82 7.75 -13.91
CA PRO A 316 14.29 8.73 -12.93
C PRO A 316 13.54 8.69 -11.59
N ASN A 317 12.22 8.45 -11.62
CA ASN A 317 11.39 8.30 -10.42
C ASN A 317 11.83 7.13 -9.54
N ASN A 318 12.21 6.02 -10.17
CA ASN A 318 12.69 4.85 -9.46
C ASN A 318 14.07 5.09 -8.83
N LEU A 319 14.94 5.82 -9.55
CA LEU A 319 16.26 6.21 -9.03
C LEU A 319 16.15 7.13 -7.81
N TRP A 320 15.27 8.14 -7.87
CA TRP A 320 14.98 9.00 -6.73
C TRP A 320 14.36 8.22 -5.57
N SER A 321 13.42 7.32 -5.84
CA SER A 321 12.79 6.48 -4.82
C SER A 321 13.82 5.60 -4.11
N LEU A 322 14.75 5.00 -4.85
CA LEU A 322 15.84 4.21 -4.32
C LEU A 322 16.77 5.06 -3.43
N GLY A 323 17.20 6.23 -3.94
CA GLY A 323 18.07 7.15 -3.20
C GLY A 323 17.44 7.66 -1.90
N ILE A 324 16.19 8.14 -1.96
CA ILE A 324 15.46 8.64 -0.79
C ILE A 324 15.26 7.52 0.23
N SER A 325 14.85 6.33 -0.22
CA SER A 325 14.66 5.19 0.69
C SER A 325 15.95 4.80 1.39
N ALA A 326 17.06 4.68 0.65
CA ALA A 326 18.35 4.33 1.23
C ALA A 326 18.82 5.36 2.27
N VAL A 327 18.69 6.67 1.96
CA VAL A 327 19.06 7.75 2.87
C VAL A 327 18.21 7.73 4.14
N VAL A 328 16.89 7.59 4.02
CA VAL A 328 15.99 7.60 5.18
C VAL A 328 16.18 6.35 6.04
N ILE A 329 16.36 5.17 5.44
CA ILE A 329 16.67 3.94 6.16
C ILE A 329 18.00 4.08 6.92
N ALA A 330 19.04 4.62 6.27
CA ALA A 330 20.32 4.86 6.92
C ALA A 330 20.19 5.84 8.09
N LEU A 331 19.43 6.93 7.91
CA LEU A 331 19.16 7.91 8.96
C LEU A 331 18.45 7.28 10.16
N ILE A 332 17.40 6.49 9.93
CA ILE A 332 16.68 5.77 10.99
C ILE A 332 17.61 4.77 11.67
N GLY A 333 18.43 4.04 10.92
CA GLY A 333 19.45 3.14 11.48
C GLY A 333 20.42 3.86 12.40
N ILE A 334 20.93 5.02 12.00
CA ILE A 334 21.82 5.86 12.82
C ILE A 334 21.10 6.36 14.07
N VAL A 335 19.87 6.87 13.93
CA VAL A 335 19.06 7.34 15.07
C VAL A 335 18.88 6.21 16.08
N LEU A 336 18.49 5.02 15.63
CA LEU A 336 18.27 3.88 16.51
C LEU A 336 19.56 3.39 17.16
N LEU A 337 20.67 3.30 16.42
CA LEU A 337 21.92 2.75 16.95
C LEU A 337 22.66 3.74 17.86
N LYS A 338 22.73 5.02 17.48
CA LYS A 338 23.65 6.00 18.10
C LYS A 338 23.00 6.99 19.06
N THR A 339 21.68 7.11 19.11
CA THR A 339 21.02 8.16 19.93
C THR A 339 20.44 7.64 21.26
N ARG A 340 20.17 8.57 22.19
CA ARG A 340 19.46 8.27 23.45
C ARG A 340 18.05 7.76 23.21
N LEU A 341 17.36 8.31 22.20
CA LEU A 341 16.02 7.85 21.80
C LEU A 341 16.07 6.38 21.38
N GLY A 342 17.03 5.99 20.54
CA GLY A 342 17.21 4.60 20.12
C GLY A 342 17.50 3.63 21.27
N LYS A 343 18.29 4.05 22.27
CA LYS A 343 18.50 3.28 23.51
C LYS A 343 17.20 3.12 24.31
N ALA A 344 16.42 4.18 24.45
CA ALA A 344 15.13 4.14 25.14
C ALA A 344 14.12 3.25 24.41
N THR A 345 14.04 3.31 23.07
CA THR A 345 13.19 2.44 22.25
C THR A 345 13.52 0.97 22.45
N ARG A 346 14.81 0.60 22.45
CA ARG A 346 15.24 -0.79 22.73
C ARG A 346 14.92 -1.23 24.16
N ALA A 347 15.16 -0.37 25.15
CA ALA A 347 14.84 -0.67 26.54
C ALA A 347 13.33 -0.92 26.74
N VAL A 348 12.48 -0.10 26.11
CA VAL A 348 11.03 -0.27 26.11
C VAL A 348 10.62 -1.57 25.39
N ALA A 349 11.24 -1.90 24.27
CA ALA A 349 10.97 -3.14 23.54
C ALA A 349 11.38 -4.40 24.33
N ASP A 350 12.49 -4.36 25.06
CA ASP A 350 12.98 -5.49 25.84
C ASP A 350 12.11 -5.71 27.10
N ASN A 351 11.84 -4.66 27.89
CA ASN A 351 10.95 -4.74 29.05
C ASN A 351 10.40 -3.35 29.45
N PRO A 352 9.13 -3.04 29.12
CA PRO A 352 8.52 -1.75 29.45
C PRO A 352 8.50 -1.44 30.95
N ALA A 353 8.33 -2.44 31.83
CA ALA A 353 8.26 -2.24 33.27
C ALA A 353 9.62 -1.87 33.87
N LEU A 354 10.69 -2.55 33.45
CA LEU A 354 12.07 -2.21 33.86
C LEU A 354 12.53 -0.88 33.27
N ALA A 355 12.12 -0.56 32.04
CA ALA A 355 12.36 0.75 31.43
C ALA A 355 11.72 1.88 32.27
N ALA A 356 10.46 1.70 32.69
CA ALA A 356 9.78 2.66 33.56
C ALA A 356 10.48 2.81 34.92
N ALA A 357 10.91 1.71 35.54
CA ALA A 357 11.63 1.71 36.82
C ALA A 357 13.00 2.42 36.74
N SER A 358 13.63 2.43 35.56
CA SER A 358 14.89 3.15 35.30
C SER A 358 14.68 4.62 34.87
N GLY A 359 13.45 5.13 34.98
CA GLY A 359 13.13 6.55 34.72
C GLY A 359 12.82 6.88 33.26
N ILE A 360 12.64 5.88 32.39
CA ILE A 360 12.26 6.09 30.99
C ILE A 360 10.74 6.29 30.92
N ASP A 361 10.29 7.40 30.33
CA ASP A 361 8.87 7.60 30.02
C ASP A 361 8.46 6.74 28.81
N VAL A 362 7.98 5.53 29.11
CA VAL A 362 7.50 4.53 28.14
C VAL A 362 6.42 5.09 27.21
N ASP A 363 5.48 5.88 27.75
CA ASP A 363 4.38 6.44 26.97
C ASP A 363 4.88 7.45 25.94
N SER A 364 5.91 8.23 26.29
CA SER A 364 6.53 9.20 25.36
C SER A 364 7.37 8.51 24.29
N VAL A 365 8.10 7.44 24.64
CA VAL A 365 8.86 6.63 23.67
C VAL A 365 7.92 5.97 22.65
N ILE A 366 6.84 5.33 23.12
CA ILE A 366 5.83 4.71 22.25
C ILE A 366 5.22 5.75 21.31
N ARG A 367 4.88 6.94 21.81
CA ARG A 367 4.33 8.02 20.98
C ARG A 367 5.28 8.45 19.87
N ILE A 368 6.57 8.63 20.18
CA ILE A 368 7.58 9.00 19.17
C ILE A 368 7.68 7.90 18.10
N VAL A 369 7.61 6.63 18.53
CA VAL A 369 7.57 5.47 17.62
C VAL A 369 6.35 5.52 16.71
N TRP A 370 5.15 5.84 17.22
CA TRP A 370 3.95 5.97 16.40
C TRP A 370 4.03 7.12 15.39
N ILE A 371 4.57 8.27 15.80
CA ILE A 371 4.83 9.40 14.89
C ILE A 371 5.79 8.97 13.78
N THR A 372 6.93 8.39 14.15
CA THR A 372 7.96 7.96 13.20
C THR A 372 7.42 6.88 12.27
N GLY A 373 6.67 5.92 12.79
CA GLY A 373 6.02 4.87 12.01
C GLY A 373 5.00 5.42 11.02
N GLY A 374 4.24 6.45 11.40
CA GLY A 374 3.36 7.19 10.51
C GLY A 374 4.09 7.91 9.39
N MET A 375 5.16 8.64 9.71
CA MET A 375 5.98 9.33 8.71
C MET A 375 6.61 8.34 7.71
N LEU A 376 7.14 7.22 8.19
CA LEU A 376 7.75 6.20 7.35
C LEU A 376 6.73 5.45 6.48
N ALA A 377 5.55 5.13 7.03
CA ALA A 377 4.45 4.55 6.26
C ALA A 377 4.01 5.49 5.14
N SER A 378 3.80 6.77 5.46
CA SER A 378 3.41 7.78 4.48
C SER A 378 4.48 7.98 3.40
N LEU A 379 5.77 8.01 3.77
CA LEU A 379 6.86 8.05 2.78
C LEU A 379 6.84 6.82 1.87
N GLY A 380 6.68 5.61 2.45
CA GLY A 380 6.57 4.37 1.68
C GLY A 380 5.41 4.40 0.69
N GLY A 381 4.27 4.98 1.07
CA GLY A 381 3.11 5.15 0.20
C GLY A 381 3.34 6.15 -0.94
N ILE A 382 3.96 7.29 -0.65
CA ILE A 382 4.32 8.28 -1.67
C ILE A 382 5.27 7.67 -2.70
N LEU A 383 6.31 6.98 -2.25
CA LEU A 383 7.27 6.33 -3.15
C LEU A 383 6.65 5.15 -3.91
N TRP A 384 5.71 4.42 -3.29
CA TRP A 384 4.93 3.39 -3.99
C TRP A 384 4.12 3.98 -5.15
N ALA A 385 3.47 5.13 -4.96
CA ALA A 385 2.72 5.81 -6.00
C ALA A 385 3.59 6.34 -7.15
N TYR A 386 4.91 6.48 -6.94
CA TYR A 386 5.89 6.77 -7.98
C TYR A 386 6.45 5.53 -8.66
N TYR A 387 6.70 4.45 -7.89
CA TYR A 387 7.14 3.16 -8.41
C TYR A 387 6.07 2.51 -9.29
N ARG A 388 4.80 2.61 -8.86
CA ARG A 388 3.61 2.21 -9.60
C ARG A 388 2.74 3.46 -9.77
N PRO A 389 2.88 4.19 -10.90
CA PRO A 389 2.14 5.42 -11.15
C PRO A 389 0.64 5.25 -10.90
N GLY A 390 0.16 5.83 -9.80
CA GLY A 390 -1.22 5.69 -9.38
C GLY A 390 -1.42 5.84 -7.87
N VAL A 391 -2.37 6.69 -7.50
CA VAL A 391 -2.86 6.89 -6.14
C VAL A 391 -4.30 6.37 -6.14
N THR A 392 -4.55 5.25 -5.47
CA THR A 392 -5.88 4.69 -5.22
C THR A 392 -6.18 4.68 -3.72
N PHE A 393 -7.46 4.67 -3.35
CA PHE A 393 -7.89 4.72 -1.95
C PHE A 393 -7.56 3.44 -1.15
N ASP A 394 -7.18 2.35 -1.82
CA ASP A 394 -6.94 1.03 -1.22
C ASP A 394 -5.49 0.54 -1.39
N MET A 395 -4.60 1.34 -2.01
CA MET A 395 -3.25 0.91 -2.39
C MET A 395 -2.43 0.32 -1.22
N GLY A 396 -2.56 0.93 -0.04
CA GLY A 396 -1.81 0.52 1.15
C GLY A 396 -2.30 -0.80 1.71
N SER A 397 -3.58 -1.12 1.51
CA SER A 397 -4.14 -2.43 1.87
C SER A 397 -3.67 -3.54 0.94
N ALA A 398 -3.51 -3.24 -0.35
CA ALA A 398 -3.00 -4.19 -1.33
C ALA A 398 -1.56 -4.61 -1.03
N ILE A 399 -0.73 -3.68 -0.51
CA ILE A 399 0.66 -3.98 -0.14
C ILE A 399 0.86 -4.34 1.34
N LEU A 400 -0.17 -4.24 2.17
CA LEU A 400 -0.08 -4.51 3.61
C LEU A 400 0.44 -5.92 3.90
N LEU A 401 -0.03 -6.91 3.14
CA LEU A 401 0.41 -8.28 3.30
C LEU A 401 1.90 -8.47 2.95
N LEU A 402 2.42 -7.73 1.96
CA LEU A 402 3.84 -7.72 1.62
C LEU A 402 4.68 -7.02 2.69
N ILE A 403 4.16 -5.95 3.27
CA ILE A 403 4.78 -5.26 4.41
C ILE A 403 4.89 -6.25 5.58
N PHE A 404 3.79 -6.94 5.92
CA PHE A 404 3.80 -7.99 6.95
C PHE A 404 4.77 -9.11 6.60
N ALA A 405 4.77 -9.59 5.36
CA ALA A 405 5.70 -10.61 4.89
C ALA A 405 7.15 -10.18 5.09
N GLY A 406 7.50 -8.94 4.77
CA GLY A 406 8.84 -8.40 5.01
C GLY A 406 9.19 -8.35 6.49
N VAL A 407 8.27 -7.91 7.36
CA VAL A 407 8.50 -7.84 8.81
C VAL A 407 8.59 -9.25 9.45
N THR A 408 7.71 -10.18 9.08
CA THR A 408 7.71 -11.55 9.61
C THR A 408 8.92 -12.35 9.13
N LEU A 409 9.25 -12.24 7.83
CA LEU A 409 10.46 -12.82 7.26
C LEU A 409 11.72 -12.27 7.94
N GLY A 410 11.75 -10.97 8.19
CA GLY A 410 12.83 -10.28 8.88
C GLY A 410 12.99 -10.66 10.34
N GLY A 411 11.88 -10.95 11.02
CA GLY A 411 11.77 -11.11 12.47
C GLY A 411 11.00 -9.94 13.07
N LEU A 412 9.81 -10.24 13.61
CA LEU A 412 8.89 -9.26 14.20
C LEU A 412 9.58 -8.43 15.28
N GLY A 413 9.38 -7.10 15.25
CA GLY A 413 9.93 -6.17 16.23
C GLY A 413 11.42 -5.83 16.05
N THR A 414 12.08 -6.39 15.04
CA THR A 414 13.46 -6.03 14.68
C THR A 414 13.48 -5.11 13.46
N VAL A 415 14.08 -3.93 13.62
CA VAL A 415 14.09 -2.91 12.55
C VAL A 415 14.96 -3.33 11.36
N PHE A 416 16.16 -3.83 11.65
CA PHE A 416 17.06 -4.34 10.62
C PHE A 416 16.56 -5.65 9.99
N GLY A 417 15.84 -6.48 10.75
CA GLY A 417 15.13 -7.64 10.21
C GLY A 417 14.10 -7.21 9.19
N ALA A 418 13.20 -6.28 9.55
CA ALA A 418 12.18 -5.76 8.65
C ALA A 418 12.77 -5.16 7.36
N LEU A 419 13.91 -4.45 7.45
CA LEU A 419 14.63 -3.95 6.27
C LEU A 419 15.05 -5.09 5.34
N ILE A 420 15.81 -6.06 5.87
CA ILE A 420 16.35 -7.16 5.06
C ILE A 420 15.22 -8.03 4.51
N GLY A 421 14.22 -8.33 5.33
CA GLY A 421 13.05 -9.10 4.92
C GLY A 421 12.29 -8.42 3.79
N SER A 422 12.03 -7.12 3.87
CA SER A 422 11.35 -6.39 2.79
C SER A 422 12.19 -6.30 1.51
N VAL A 423 13.51 -6.17 1.61
CA VAL A 423 14.40 -6.22 0.43
C VAL A 423 14.36 -7.58 -0.24
N ILE A 424 14.41 -8.67 0.53
CA ILE A 424 14.29 -10.04 -0.01
C ILE A 424 12.93 -10.24 -0.67
N VAL A 425 11.85 -9.81 -0.02
CA VAL A 425 10.48 -9.88 -0.57
C VAL A 425 10.39 -9.08 -1.87
N GLY A 426 10.91 -7.86 -1.91
CA GLY A 426 10.87 -7.01 -3.11
C GLY A 426 11.64 -7.59 -4.29
N ILE A 427 12.88 -8.06 -4.04
CA ILE A 427 13.70 -8.74 -5.05
C ILE A 427 12.97 -9.97 -5.58
N PHE A 428 12.41 -10.78 -4.68
CA PHE A 428 11.70 -11.98 -5.09
C PHE A 428 10.47 -11.68 -5.94
N VAL A 429 9.65 -10.71 -5.53
CA VAL A 429 8.46 -10.28 -6.30
C VAL A 429 8.83 -9.89 -7.72
N GLU A 430 9.89 -9.11 -7.92
CA GLU A 430 10.28 -8.70 -9.28
C GLU A 430 10.96 -9.82 -10.07
N LEU A 431 11.74 -10.70 -9.41
CA LEU A 431 12.36 -11.86 -10.07
C LEU A 431 11.35 -12.91 -10.55
N THR A 432 10.21 -13.10 -9.86
CA THR A 432 9.20 -14.08 -10.30
C THR A 432 8.69 -13.83 -11.72
N THR A 433 8.70 -12.57 -12.17
CA THR A 433 8.29 -12.20 -13.53
C THR A 433 9.27 -12.66 -14.61
N VAL A 434 10.54 -12.92 -14.27
CA VAL A 434 11.55 -13.49 -15.18
C VAL A 434 11.27 -14.97 -15.46
N PHE A 435 10.72 -15.68 -14.49
CA PHE A 435 10.45 -17.12 -14.56
C PHE A 435 9.09 -17.45 -15.20
N GLY A 436 8.46 -16.50 -15.89
CA GLY A 436 7.23 -16.72 -16.66
C GLY A 436 5.94 -16.71 -15.83
N LEU A 437 5.99 -16.32 -14.55
CA LEU A 437 4.76 -16.07 -13.80
C LEU A 437 4.11 -14.79 -14.31
N ALA A 438 2.81 -14.87 -14.63
CA ALA A 438 2.01 -13.71 -15.01
C ALA A 438 2.17 -12.58 -13.99
N ALA A 439 2.20 -11.32 -14.45
CA ALA A 439 2.40 -10.15 -13.60
C ALA A 439 1.37 -10.06 -12.46
N ASP A 440 0.19 -10.65 -12.63
CA ASP A 440 -0.87 -10.72 -11.62
C ASP A 440 -0.57 -11.74 -10.51
N LEU A 441 0.24 -12.78 -10.81
CA LEU A 441 0.61 -13.84 -9.86
C LEU A 441 1.89 -13.55 -9.07
N LYS A 442 2.59 -12.45 -9.37
CA LYS A 442 3.90 -12.17 -8.73
C LYS A 442 3.84 -12.00 -7.22
N TYR A 443 2.71 -11.55 -6.68
CA TYR A 443 2.51 -11.45 -5.22
C TYR A 443 2.28 -12.81 -4.56
N VAL A 444 1.74 -13.80 -5.28
CA VAL A 444 1.55 -15.17 -4.79
C VAL A 444 2.90 -15.83 -4.52
N GLY A 445 3.88 -15.62 -5.41
CA GLY A 445 5.23 -16.11 -5.23
C GLY A 445 5.87 -15.61 -3.92
N ALA A 446 5.72 -14.31 -3.62
CA ALA A 446 6.25 -13.72 -2.40
C ALA A 446 5.65 -14.32 -1.12
N LEU A 447 4.37 -14.66 -1.16
CA LEU A 447 3.69 -15.33 -0.04
C LEU A 447 4.14 -16.78 0.10
N PHE A 448 4.33 -17.49 -1.02
CA PHE A 448 4.83 -18.86 -0.99
C PHE A 448 6.22 -18.93 -0.36
N ILE A 449 7.16 -18.06 -0.76
CA ILE A 449 8.51 -18.07 -0.17
C ILE A 449 8.51 -17.63 1.29
N MET A 450 7.64 -16.69 1.67
CA MET A 450 7.42 -16.36 3.08
C MET A 450 6.99 -17.59 3.88
N ILE A 451 6.02 -18.37 3.37
CA ILE A 451 5.58 -19.62 4.01
C ILE A 451 6.74 -20.60 4.14
N VAL A 452 7.53 -20.80 3.07
CA VAL A 452 8.70 -21.69 3.08
C VAL A 452 9.71 -21.24 4.14
N VAL A 453 10.09 -19.97 4.17
CA VAL A 453 11.08 -19.49 5.14
C VAL A 453 10.54 -19.58 6.57
N LEU A 454 9.26 -19.29 6.81
CA LEU A 454 8.67 -19.43 8.14
C LEU A 454 8.59 -20.89 8.59
N LEU A 455 8.41 -21.84 7.66
CA LEU A 455 8.41 -23.28 7.96
C LEU A 455 9.79 -23.75 8.44
N PHE A 456 10.87 -23.27 7.81
CA PHE A 456 12.24 -23.62 8.21
C PHE A 456 12.81 -22.74 9.32
N ARG A 457 12.29 -21.51 9.47
CA ARG A 457 12.80 -20.51 10.41
C ARG A 457 11.67 -19.60 10.93
N PRO A 458 10.84 -20.08 11.87
CA PRO A 458 9.62 -19.40 12.32
C PRO A 458 9.89 -18.08 13.07
N GLN A 459 11.12 -17.84 13.51
CA GLN A 459 11.54 -16.60 14.16
C GLN A 459 11.96 -15.51 13.15
N GLY A 460 11.94 -15.81 11.85
CA GLY A 460 12.49 -14.93 10.82
C GLY A 460 14.02 -14.96 10.76
N ILE A 461 14.60 -14.16 9.85
CA ILE A 461 16.03 -14.18 9.51
C ILE A 461 16.90 -13.57 10.63
N LEU A 462 16.39 -12.54 11.32
CA LEU A 462 17.10 -11.83 12.39
C LEU A 462 16.36 -11.86 13.74
N GLY A 463 15.32 -12.68 13.89
CA GLY A 463 14.59 -12.79 15.16
C GLY A 463 15.46 -13.31 16.31
N ARG A 464 15.32 -12.68 17.48
CA ARG A 464 15.93 -13.18 18.73
C ARG A 464 15.17 -14.42 19.18
N ARG A 465 15.90 -15.46 19.59
CA ARG A 465 15.31 -16.61 20.27
C ARG A 465 14.83 -16.16 21.64
N GLU A 466 13.52 -16.02 21.83
CA GLU A 466 12.96 -15.99 23.18
C GLU A 466 13.21 -17.35 23.82
N ARG A 467 14.02 -17.38 24.90
CA ARG A 467 14.02 -18.51 25.81
C ARG A 467 12.69 -18.42 26.56
N VAL A 468 11.73 -19.25 26.15
CA VAL A 468 10.60 -19.60 27.00
C VAL A 468 11.20 -20.33 28.19
N GLY A 469 11.31 -19.64 29.32
CA GLY A 469 11.90 -20.10 30.56
C GLY A 469 11.01 -19.71 31.72
#